data_AF-A0A3D3QQK5-F1
#
_entry.id   AF-A0A3D3QQK5-F1
#
_cell.length_a   1.000
_cell.length_b   1.000
_cell.length_c   1.000
_cell.angle_alpha   90.00
_cell.angle_beta   90.00
_cell.angle_gamma   90.00
#
_symmetry.space_group_name_H-M   'P 1'
#
loop_
_entity.id
_entity.type
_entity.pdbx_description
1 polymer ?
#
loop_
_entity_poly.entity_id
_entity_poly.type
_entity_poly.pdbx_seq_one_letter_code
_entity_poly.pdbx_strand_id
1 'polypeptide(L)'
;QIGGWDPQVLVGQRVLVLGRDGDVPGVIGKKAIHLMQAEERRKSSRVNQLWVDVGAEDRDAVVALGVRVGDPMVISQGMVRLAGELIASRAIDDRIGAFVVLEAIRILERESSELLASATAVATVQEEIGYQGGGARPSAYALKPDIALVVDVTFSTDVPDIDKKEVGEHSLGGGPVLSRGSAAHNNVFEMLAEVADLEGIPHTIQASPRATRTDADGIHLTRSGVPTGLISVPNRYMHSPNEVVNLDDLFHTAQLIAAFIRRLNPEVDFTPR
;
A
#
# COMPACT_ATOMS: atom_id res chain seq x y z
N GLN A 1 14.51 -12.31 -1.52
CA GLN A 1 13.69 -11.12 -1.85
C GLN A 1 12.37 -11.28 -1.13
N ILE A 2 11.86 -10.21 -0.52
CA ILE A 2 10.53 -10.17 0.10
C ILE A 2 9.70 -9.23 -0.76
N GLY A 3 8.53 -9.68 -1.22
CA GLY A 3 7.72 -8.99 -2.22
C GLY A 3 8.33 -9.02 -3.63
N GLY A 4 7.73 -8.26 -4.55
CA GLY A 4 8.17 -8.11 -5.93
C GLY A 4 8.91 -6.78 -6.17
N TRP A 5 10.18 -6.84 -6.57
CA TRP A 5 11.00 -5.67 -6.91
C TRP A 5 11.56 -5.76 -8.31
N ASP A 6 11.61 -4.62 -8.99
CA ASP A 6 12.53 -4.41 -10.11
C ASP A 6 13.98 -4.34 -9.58
N PRO A 7 14.88 -5.27 -9.96
CA PRO A 7 16.26 -5.22 -9.47
C PRO A 7 17.04 -3.99 -9.95
N GLN A 8 16.58 -3.30 -11.00
CA GLN A 8 17.26 -2.11 -11.52
C GLN A 8 17.20 -0.94 -10.54
N VAL A 9 16.07 -0.75 -9.84
CA VAL A 9 15.89 0.37 -8.89
C VAL A 9 16.67 0.17 -7.58
N LEU A 10 17.12 -1.05 -7.30
CA LEU A 10 17.90 -1.40 -6.10
C LEU A 10 19.38 -1.02 -6.21
N VAL A 11 19.91 -0.90 -7.43
CA VAL A 11 21.34 -0.66 -7.65
C VAL A 11 21.78 0.67 -7.03
N GLY A 12 22.77 0.62 -6.14
CA GLY A 12 23.34 1.80 -5.49
C GLY A 12 22.53 2.35 -4.32
N GLN A 13 21.42 1.70 -3.95
CA GLN A 13 20.62 2.13 -2.80
C GLN A 13 21.35 1.85 -1.49
N ARG A 14 21.18 2.75 -0.52
CA ARG A 14 21.53 2.50 0.88
C ARG A 14 20.44 1.63 1.50
N VAL A 15 20.84 0.70 2.35
CA VAL A 15 19.95 -0.21 3.08
C VAL A 15 20.32 -0.26 4.55
N LEU A 16 19.36 -0.70 5.36
CA LEU A 16 19.57 -1.16 6.73
C LEU A 16 19.26 -2.65 6.77
N VAL A 17 20.22 -3.46 7.22
CA VAL A 17 19.98 -4.85 7.61
C VAL A 17 19.41 -4.84 9.01
N LEU A 18 18.20 -5.38 9.19
CA LEU A 18 17.49 -5.39 10.46
C LEU A 18 18.01 -6.55 11.33
N GLY A 19 19.19 -6.35 11.91
CA GLY A 19 19.87 -7.33 12.76
C GLY A 19 19.26 -7.44 14.15
N ARG A 20 19.53 -8.54 14.84
CA ARG A 20 19.01 -8.79 16.20
C ARG A 20 19.45 -7.73 17.21
N ASP A 21 20.70 -7.29 17.12
CA ASP A 21 21.36 -6.43 18.09
C ASP A 21 21.34 -4.95 17.65
N GLY A 22 20.72 -4.65 16.51
CA GLY A 22 20.60 -3.33 15.91
C GLY A 22 20.64 -3.37 14.39
N ASP A 23 20.27 -2.24 13.79
CA ASP A 23 20.32 -2.07 12.33
C ASP A 23 21.77 -1.89 11.85
N VAL A 24 22.16 -2.62 10.82
CA VAL A 24 23.49 -2.52 10.19
C VAL A 24 23.36 -1.82 8.84
N PRO A 25 23.97 -0.65 8.64
CA PRO A 25 23.92 0.05 7.36
C PRO A 25 24.71 -0.70 6.28
N GLY A 26 24.21 -0.64 5.06
CA GLY A 26 24.90 -1.19 3.89
C GLY A 26 24.54 -0.48 2.59
N VAL A 27 25.24 -0.84 1.52
CA VAL A 27 25.00 -0.33 0.16
C VAL A 27 24.84 -1.48 -0.81
N ILE A 28 23.78 -1.44 -1.62
CA ILE A 28 23.57 -2.42 -2.68
C ILE A 28 24.55 -2.14 -3.82
N GLY A 29 25.48 -3.07 -4.02
CA GLY A 29 26.50 -3.05 -5.05
C GLY A 29 26.12 -3.84 -6.29
N LYS A 30 26.74 -3.43 -7.40
CA LYS A 30 26.76 -4.12 -8.70
C LYS A 30 28.09 -3.80 -9.37
N LYS A 31 28.55 -4.70 -10.26
CA LYS A 31 29.75 -4.48 -11.07
C LYS A 31 29.64 -3.15 -11.83
N ALA A 32 30.64 -2.29 -11.72
CA ALA A 32 30.59 -0.95 -12.32
C ALA A 32 30.40 -1.02 -13.85
N ILE A 33 29.55 -0.15 -14.39
CA ILE A 33 29.18 -0.15 -15.82
C ILE A 33 30.41 -0.04 -16.75
N HIS A 34 31.42 0.73 -16.35
CA HIS A 34 32.67 0.92 -17.09
C HIS A 34 33.48 -0.38 -17.26
N LEU A 35 33.29 -1.35 -16.36
CA LEU A 35 33.96 -2.66 -16.37
C LEU A 35 33.09 -3.77 -16.99
N MET A 36 31.84 -3.46 -17.35
CA MET A 36 30.93 -4.41 -17.98
C MET A 36 31.22 -4.54 -19.47
N GLN A 37 31.18 -5.77 -19.97
CA GLN A 37 31.22 -6.04 -21.40
C GLN A 37 29.92 -5.56 -22.07
N ALA A 38 29.97 -5.29 -23.38
CA ALA A 38 28.82 -4.76 -24.13
C ALA A 38 27.56 -5.63 -23.99
N GLU A 39 27.73 -6.95 -23.93
CA GLU A 39 26.60 -7.88 -23.77
C GLU A 39 26.03 -7.87 -22.34
N GLU A 40 26.87 -7.72 -21.32
CA GLU A 40 26.43 -7.60 -19.92
C GLU A 40 25.60 -6.32 -19.72
N ARG A 41 25.97 -5.22 -20.40
CA ARG A 41 25.25 -3.94 -20.33
C ARG A 41 23.83 -4.00 -20.91
N ARG A 42 23.58 -4.91 -21.84
CA ARG A 42 22.26 -5.10 -22.47
C ARG A 42 21.30 -5.93 -21.63
N LYS A 43 21.79 -6.59 -20.58
CA LYS A 43 20.98 -7.46 -19.71
C LYS A 43 20.51 -6.67 -18.49
N SER A 44 19.24 -6.81 -18.13
CA SER A 44 18.73 -6.27 -16.87
C SER A 44 19.47 -6.91 -15.69
N SER A 45 19.64 -6.15 -14.62
CA SER A 45 20.24 -6.67 -13.40
C SER A 45 19.31 -7.69 -12.77
N ARG A 46 19.87 -8.76 -12.19
CA ARG A 46 19.11 -9.76 -11.42
C ARG A 46 19.48 -9.65 -9.95
N VAL A 47 18.54 -9.89 -9.05
CA VAL A 47 18.79 -9.80 -7.59
C VAL A 47 19.98 -10.68 -7.17
N ASN A 48 20.12 -11.88 -7.74
CA ASN A 48 21.22 -12.79 -7.46
C ASN A 48 22.61 -12.35 -8.00
N GLN A 49 22.67 -11.21 -8.69
CA GLN A 49 23.90 -10.57 -9.16
C GLN A 49 24.24 -9.32 -8.34
N LEU A 50 23.35 -8.92 -7.42
CA LEU A 50 23.57 -7.82 -6.50
C LEU A 50 24.17 -8.37 -5.20
N TRP A 51 24.91 -7.52 -4.49
CA TRP A 51 25.42 -7.81 -3.16
C TRP A 51 25.22 -6.59 -2.26
N VAL A 52 25.30 -6.79 -0.96
CA VAL A 52 25.26 -5.71 0.02
C VAL A 52 26.62 -5.61 0.67
N ASP A 53 27.22 -4.44 0.56
CA ASP A 53 28.47 -4.09 1.24
C ASP A 53 28.13 -3.42 2.57
N VAL A 54 28.54 -4.05 3.67
CA VAL A 54 28.41 -3.53 5.05
C VAL A 54 29.77 -3.06 5.61
N GLY A 55 30.82 -3.01 4.78
CA GLY A 55 32.17 -2.60 5.16
C GLY A 55 32.97 -3.66 5.94
N ALA A 56 32.59 -4.94 5.85
CA ALA A 56 33.27 -6.04 6.53
C ALA A 56 34.33 -6.71 5.62
N GLU A 57 35.48 -7.05 6.20
CA GLU A 57 36.60 -7.67 5.47
C GLU A 57 36.40 -9.15 5.16
N ASP A 58 35.66 -9.84 6.02
CA ASP A 58 35.38 -11.26 5.90
C ASP A 58 34.06 -11.65 6.56
N ARG A 59 33.78 -12.95 6.56
CA ARG A 59 32.56 -13.53 7.13
C ARG A 59 32.46 -13.31 8.65
N ASP A 60 33.56 -13.42 9.37
CA ASP A 60 33.55 -13.34 10.84
C ASP A 60 33.28 -11.90 11.27
N ALA A 61 33.80 -10.92 10.53
CA ALA A 61 33.46 -9.50 10.69
C ALA A 61 31.97 -9.22 10.41
N VAL A 62 31.36 -9.82 9.39
CA VAL A 62 29.90 -9.69 9.15
C VAL A 62 29.09 -10.26 10.32
N VAL A 63 29.49 -11.42 10.84
CA VAL A 63 28.81 -12.03 12.00
C VAL A 63 28.99 -11.17 13.25
N ALA A 64 30.17 -10.56 13.44
CA ALA A 64 30.43 -9.65 14.55
C ALA A 64 29.58 -8.36 14.50
N LEU A 65 29.13 -7.93 13.30
CA LEU A 65 28.13 -6.87 13.14
C LEU A 65 26.70 -7.30 13.51
N GLY A 66 26.48 -8.59 13.82
CA GLY A 66 25.18 -9.12 14.22
C GLY A 66 24.28 -9.55 13.05
N VAL A 67 24.78 -9.52 11.81
CA VAL A 67 24.05 -9.93 10.61
C VAL A 67 23.92 -11.45 10.51
N ARG A 68 22.71 -11.94 10.23
CA ARG A 68 22.40 -13.36 10.08
C ARG A 68 21.74 -13.66 8.75
N VAL A 69 21.90 -14.90 8.31
CA VAL A 69 21.17 -15.41 7.15
C VAL A 69 19.67 -15.37 7.47
N GLY A 70 18.92 -14.64 6.64
CA GLY A 70 17.49 -14.45 6.80
C GLY A 70 17.07 -13.11 7.40
N ASP A 71 18.01 -12.31 7.92
CA ASP A 71 17.70 -10.96 8.39
C ASP A 71 17.19 -10.10 7.22
N PRO A 72 16.02 -9.47 7.34
CA PRO A 72 15.46 -8.63 6.29
C PRO A 72 16.26 -7.34 6.16
N MET A 73 16.18 -6.73 4.98
CA MET A 73 16.79 -5.44 4.70
C MET A 73 15.75 -4.47 4.18
N VAL A 74 15.88 -3.21 4.55
CA VAL A 74 15.00 -2.13 4.09
C VAL A 74 15.81 -1.04 3.42
N ILE A 75 15.24 -0.38 2.41
CA ILE A 75 15.84 0.84 1.85
C ILE A 75 15.98 1.89 2.95
N SER A 76 17.16 2.50 3.04
CA SER A 76 17.50 3.52 4.04
C SER A 76 17.29 4.93 3.47
N GLN A 77 16.05 5.24 3.10
CA GLN A 77 15.65 6.56 2.63
C GLN A 77 14.52 7.11 3.51
N GLY A 78 14.59 8.40 3.78
CA GLY A 78 13.56 9.12 4.52
C GLY A 78 12.55 9.75 3.55
N MET A 79 11.41 10.15 4.10
CA MET A 79 10.41 10.93 3.36
C MET A 79 10.98 12.31 3.01
N VAL A 80 10.67 12.79 1.81
CA VAL A 80 10.95 14.16 1.37
C VAL A 80 9.66 14.82 0.89
N ARG A 81 9.58 16.14 1.05
CA ARG A 81 8.53 16.95 0.42
C ARG A 81 8.98 17.34 -0.99
N LEU A 82 8.10 17.14 -1.96
CA LEU A 82 8.24 17.65 -3.31
C LEU A 82 7.48 18.98 -3.42
N ALA A 83 7.37 19.52 -4.63
CA ALA A 83 6.57 20.72 -4.86
C ALA A 83 5.08 20.47 -4.62
N GLY A 84 4.37 21.50 -4.14
CA GLY A 84 2.95 21.40 -3.78
C GLY A 84 2.72 20.44 -2.61
N GLU A 85 1.58 19.75 -2.62
CA GLU A 85 1.18 18.80 -1.58
C GLU A 85 1.69 17.37 -1.83
N LEU A 86 2.83 17.23 -2.52
CA LEU A 86 3.40 15.93 -2.85
C LEU A 86 4.50 15.53 -1.86
N ILE A 87 4.50 14.24 -1.50
CA ILE A 87 5.60 13.61 -0.77
C ILE A 87 6.20 12.48 -1.59
N ALA A 88 7.51 12.25 -1.41
CA ALA A 88 8.15 11.03 -1.87
C ALA A 88 8.73 10.26 -0.69
N SER A 89 8.50 8.95 -0.66
CA SER A 89 9.02 8.09 0.41
C SER A 89 9.14 6.65 -0.06
N ARG A 90 9.97 5.88 0.64
CA ARG A 90 9.88 4.42 0.61
C ARG A 90 8.61 3.95 1.33
N ALA A 91 8.10 2.78 0.94
CA ALA A 91 7.02 2.08 1.61
C ALA A 91 5.79 2.97 1.79
N ILE A 92 5.44 3.72 0.73
CA ILE A 92 4.15 4.40 0.69
C ILE A 92 3.08 3.33 0.66
N ASP A 93 3.21 2.39 -0.28
CA ASP A 93 2.52 1.11 -0.29
C ASP A 93 2.97 0.23 0.90
N ASP A 94 2.13 -0.07 1.90
CA ASP A 94 0.86 0.61 2.22
C ASP A 94 0.90 1.25 3.63
N ARG A 95 2.01 1.91 3.99
CA ARG A 95 2.06 2.71 5.23
C ARG A 95 1.10 3.89 5.18
N ILE A 96 0.80 4.40 3.98
CA ILE A 96 -0.19 5.47 3.83
C ILE A 96 -1.60 4.96 4.11
N GLY A 97 -1.96 3.74 3.75
CA GLY A 97 -3.26 3.16 4.09
C GLY A 97 -3.42 3.03 5.61
N ALA A 98 -2.36 2.59 6.30
CA ALA A 98 -2.31 2.60 7.76
C ALA A 98 -2.51 4.01 8.37
N PHE A 99 -1.91 5.04 7.76
CA PHE A 99 -2.15 6.43 8.14
C PHE A 99 -3.62 6.83 7.92
N VAL A 100 -4.16 6.55 6.74
CA VAL A 100 -5.53 6.91 6.35
C VAL A 100 -6.57 6.30 7.29
N VAL A 101 -6.47 5.01 7.62
CA VAL A 101 -7.43 4.36 8.53
C VAL A 101 -7.34 4.91 9.95
N LEU A 102 -6.12 5.20 10.44
CA LEU A 102 -5.93 5.82 11.76
C LEU A 102 -6.46 7.26 11.78
N GLU A 103 -6.24 8.00 10.70
CA GLU A 103 -6.73 9.37 10.55
C GLU A 103 -8.26 9.42 10.51
N ALA A 104 -8.92 8.47 9.83
CA ALA A 104 -10.37 8.37 9.81
C ALA A 104 -10.94 8.14 11.22
N ILE A 105 -10.34 7.26 12.02
CA ILE A 105 -10.73 7.06 13.43
C ILE A 105 -10.50 8.33 14.26
N ARG A 106 -9.39 9.05 14.01
CA ARG A 106 -9.10 10.32 14.70
C ARG A 106 -10.13 11.41 14.35
N ILE A 107 -10.60 11.47 13.10
CA ILE A 107 -11.68 12.38 12.68
C ILE A 107 -12.96 12.05 13.44
N LEU A 108 -13.36 10.77 13.46
CA LEU A 108 -14.56 10.30 14.16
C LEU A 108 -14.54 10.63 15.66
N GLU A 109 -13.39 10.44 16.33
CA GLU A 109 -13.22 10.78 17.75
C GLU A 109 -13.42 12.28 18.00
N ARG A 110 -12.80 13.13 17.17
CA ARG A 110 -12.84 14.59 17.35
C ARG A 110 -14.23 15.18 17.15
N GLU A 111 -14.99 14.64 16.21
CA GLU A 111 -16.30 15.18 15.85
C GLU A 111 -17.40 14.84 16.87
N SER A 112 -17.10 14.04 17.93
CA SER A 112 -18.00 13.77 19.07
C SER A 112 -19.44 13.45 18.66
N SER A 113 -19.60 12.61 17.63
CA SER A 113 -20.91 12.19 17.13
C SER A 113 -21.38 10.89 17.79
N GLU A 114 -22.68 10.76 18.02
CA GLU A 114 -23.27 9.47 18.41
C GLU A 114 -23.19 8.51 17.22
N LEU A 115 -22.19 7.62 17.25
CA LEU A 115 -22.02 6.59 16.24
C LEU A 115 -22.94 5.40 16.54
N LEU A 116 -23.69 4.97 15.52
CA LEU A 116 -24.52 3.76 15.58
C LEU A 116 -23.73 2.48 15.23
N ALA A 117 -22.49 2.64 14.79
CA ALA A 117 -21.58 1.55 14.43
C ALA A 117 -20.25 1.66 15.20
N SER A 118 -19.64 0.50 15.50
CA SER A 118 -18.28 0.43 16.04
C SER A 118 -17.27 0.28 14.90
N ALA A 119 -16.21 1.09 14.89
CA ALA A 119 -15.12 0.99 13.92
C ALA A 119 -13.85 0.46 14.59
N THR A 120 -13.11 -0.42 13.90
CA THR A 120 -11.81 -0.96 14.33
C THR A 120 -10.81 -0.78 13.20
N ALA A 121 -9.73 -0.03 13.44
CA ALA A 121 -8.63 0.08 12.49
C ALA A 121 -7.68 -1.11 12.64
N VAL A 122 -7.26 -1.70 11.51
CA VAL A 122 -6.37 -2.86 11.47
C VAL A 122 -5.21 -2.55 10.52
N ALA A 123 -3.99 -2.56 11.04
CA ALA A 123 -2.78 -2.54 10.22
C ALA A 123 -2.27 -3.98 10.08
N THR A 124 -2.36 -4.53 8.88
CA THR A 124 -2.01 -5.91 8.58
C THR A 124 -0.53 -6.05 8.22
N VAL A 125 -0.05 -7.28 8.14
CA VAL A 125 1.30 -7.61 7.69
C VAL A 125 1.22 -8.68 6.62
N GLN A 126 2.26 -8.81 5.81
CA GLN A 126 2.41 -9.85 4.78
C GLN A 126 1.40 -9.78 3.62
N GLU A 127 0.83 -8.62 3.31
CA GLU A 127 0.04 -8.41 2.07
C GLU A 127 0.91 -8.79 0.85
N GLU A 128 2.06 -8.14 0.73
CA GLU A 128 3.05 -8.22 -0.38
C GLU A 128 3.60 -9.61 -0.72
N ILE A 129 3.36 -10.59 0.15
CA ILE A 129 3.77 -11.99 -0.03
C ILE A 129 2.61 -12.96 0.22
N GLY A 130 1.51 -12.47 0.77
CA GLY A 130 0.35 -13.24 1.16
C GLY A 130 -0.73 -13.05 0.12
N TYR A 131 -0.57 -13.73 -1.02
CA TYR A 131 -1.48 -13.74 -2.20
C TYR A 131 -2.99 -13.88 -1.91
N GLN A 132 -3.40 -14.18 -0.67
CA GLN A 132 -4.79 -14.31 -0.23
C GLN A 132 -5.08 -13.47 1.04
N GLY A 133 -4.41 -12.31 1.17
CA GLY A 133 -4.62 -11.32 2.22
C GLY A 133 -3.88 -11.61 3.53
N GLY A 134 -2.61 -12.02 3.46
CA GLY A 134 -1.66 -12.19 4.59
C GLY A 134 -2.26 -12.21 6.00
N GLY A 135 -2.00 -11.16 6.78
CA GLY A 135 -2.59 -10.94 8.11
C GLY A 135 -4.04 -10.42 8.10
N ALA A 136 -4.56 -9.98 6.95
CA ALA A 136 -5.93 -9.50 6.83
C ALA A 136 -6.98 -10.59 7.00
N ARG A 137 -6.77 -11.76 6.37
CA ARG A 137 -7.67 -12.91 6.49
C ARG A 137 -7.87 -13.37 7.94
N PRO A 138 -6.82 -13.67 8.74
CA PRO A 138 -7.01 -14.03 10.14
C PRO A 138 -7.59 -12.89 10.97
N SER A 139 -7.30 -11.62 10.64
CA SER A 139 -7.88 -10.46 11.33
C SER A 139 -9.39 -10.37 11.11
N ALA A 140 -9.85 -10.43 9.85
CA ALA A 140 -11.28 -10.47 9.53
C ALA A 140 -11.96 -11.70 10.13
N TYR A 141 -11.29 -12.86 10.14
CA TYR A 141 -11.82 -14.06 10.78
C TYR A 141 -12.01 -13.84 12.29
N ALA A 142 -11.06 -13.24 12.98
CA ALA A 142 -11.16 -13.00 14.42
C ALA A 142 -12.22 -11.95 14.76
N LEU A 143 -12.23 -10.82 14.03
CA LEU A 143 -13.09 -9.67 14.31
C LEU A 143 -14.56 -9.89 13.94
N LYS A 144 -14.85 -10.74 12.95
CA LYS A 144 -16.22 -10.98 12.44
C LYS A 144 -16.94 -9.67 12.05
N PRO A 145 -16.34 -8.83 11.19
CA PRO A 145 -16.94 -7.55 10.84
C PRO A 145 -18.20 -7.73 9.99
N ASP A 146 -19.19 -6.86 10.17
CA ASP A 146 -20.36 -6.77 9.28
C ASP A 146 -20.00 -6.19 7.90
N ILE A 147 -18.99 -5.32 7.86
CA ILE A 147 -18.44 -4.69 6.66
C ILE A 147 -16.93 -4.49 6.86
N ALA A 148 -16.14 -4.68 5.81
CA ALA A 148 -14.74 -4.29 5.79
C ALA A 148 -14.48 -3.20 4.76
N LEU A 149 -13.79 -2.14 5.15
CA LEU A 149 -13.19 -1.19 4.21
C LEU A 149 -11.70 -1.48 4.15
N VAL A 150 -11.22 -1.82 2.95
CA VAL A 150 -9.82 -2.02 2.66
C VAL A 150 -9.29 -0.74 2.05
N VAL A 151 -8.19 -0.25 2.60
CA VAL A 151 -7.44 0.87 2.06
C VAL A 151 -6.15 0.31 1.49
N ASP A 152 -5.79 0.77 0.30
CA ASP A 152 -4.57 0.39 -0.38
C ASP A 152 -4.14 1.54 -1.33
N VAL A 153 -3.06 1.37 -2.07
CA VAL A 153 -2.70 2.26 -3.18
C VAL A 153 -3.25 1.73 -4.50
N THR A 154 -3.28 2.60 -5.52
CA THR A 154 -3.51 2.20 -6.91
C THR A 154 -2.63 3.04 -7.83
N PHE A 155 -2.52 2.64 -9.10
CA PHE A 155 -1.67 3.33 -10.06
C PHE A 155 -2.24 4.70 -10.41
N SER A 156 -1.45 5.75 -10.20
CA SER A 156 -1.74 7.05 -10.82
C SER A 156 -1.49 6.97 -12.33
N THR A 157 -2.30 7.64 -13.15
CA THR A 157 -2.19 7.65 -14.61
C THR A 157 -1.77 8.99 -15.19
N ASP A 158 -1.19 9.86 -14.35
CA ASP A 158 -0.68 11.17 -14.74
C ASP A 158 0.83 11.15 -15.03
N VAL A 159 1.38 9.96 -15.32
CA VAL A 159 2.76 9.73 -15.75
C VAL A 159 2.81 9.29 -17.22
N PRO A 160 3.94 9.52 -17.94
CA PRO A 160 3.99 9.39 -19.39
C PRO A 160 3.75 7.98 -19.97
N ASP A 161 3.93 6.93 -19.18
CA ASP A 161 4.06 5.54 -19.60
C ASP A 161 2.89 4.63 -19.20
N ILE A 162 1.84 5.18 -18.58
CA ILE A 162 0.66 4.42 -18.15
C ILE A 162 -0.53 4.65 -19.10
N ASP A 163 -1.10 3.56 -19.64
CA ASP A 163 -2.28 3.62 -20.51
C ASP A 163 -3.57 3.70 -19.68
N LYS A 164 -4.24 4.85 -19.76
CA LYS A 164 -5.54 5.10 -19.10
C LYS A 164 -6.63 4.12 -19.51
N LYS A 165 -6.54 3.51 -20.70
CA LYS A 165 -7.51 2.50 -21.15
C LYS A 165 -7.40 1.19 -20.38
N GLU A 166 -6.25 0.89 -19.79
CA GLU A 166 -6.03 -0.35 -19.06
C GLU A 166 -6.42 -0.21 -17.59
N VAL A 167 -6.10 0.92 -16.96
CA VAL A 167 -6.20 1.08 -15.49
C VAL A 167 -7.15 2.18 -15.01
N GLY A 168 -7.72 2.97 -15.92
CA GLY A 168 -8.59 4.12 -15.58
C GLY A 168 -7.86 5.46 -15.62
N GLU A 169 -8.53 6.54 -15.21
CA GLU A 169 -7.92 7.87 -15.10
C GLU A 169 -7.91 8.32 -13.65
N HIS A 170 -6.72 8.27 -13.04
CA HIS A 170 -6.50 8.51 -11.61
C HIS A 170 -5.26 9.39 -11.46
N SER A 171 -5.43 10.71 -11.32
CA SER A 171 -4.29 11.63 -11.12
C SER A 171 -4.02 11.85 -9.64
N LEU A 172 -2.77 12.18 -9.28
CA LEU A 172 -2.48 12.70 -7.95
C LEU A 172 -3.27 14.01 -7.72
N GLY A 173 -3.89 14.16 -6.55
CA GLY A 173 -4.81 15.26 -6.23
C GLY A 173 -6.23 15.06 -6.77
N GLY A 174 -6.53 13.90 -7.36
CA GLY A 174 -7.86 13.52 -7.85
C GLY A 174 -8.78 12.93 -6.78
N GLY A 175 -8.28 12.77 -5.54
CA GLY A 175 -8.98 12.16 -4.41
C GLY A 175 -8.94 10.62 -4.43
N PRO A 176 -9.69 9.97 -3.52
CA PRO A 176 -9.78 8.51 -3.44
C PRO A 176 -10.26 7.86 -4.74
N VAL A 177 -9.78 6.64 -4.98
CA VAL A 177 -10.17 5.77 -6.09
C VAL A 177 -11.03 4.63 -5.55
N LEU A 178 -12.30 4.62 -5.91
CA LEU A 178 -13.25 3.59 -5.48
C LEU A 178 -13.23 2.40 -6.45
N SER A 179 -12.93 1.21 -5.95
CA SER A 179 -12.94 0.02 -6.78
C SER A 179 -14.34 -0.58 -6.92
N ARG A 180 -14.68 -0.98 -8.14
CA ARG A 180 -15.94 -1.65 -8.48
C ARG A 180 -15.67 -2.97 -9.19
N GLY A 181 -16.28 -4.04 -8.72
CA GLY A 181 -16.11 -5.40 -9.22
C GLY A 181 -15.23 -6.28 -8.32
N SER A 182 -15.06 -7.55 -8.72
CA SER A 182 -14.30 -8.58 -7.98
C SER A 182 -14.64 -8.66 -6.49
N ALA A 183 -13.72 -8.24 -5.61
CA ALA A 183 -13.88 -8.31 -4.16
C ALA A 183 -14.76 -7.20 -3.59
N ALA A 184 -15.06 -6.15 -4.38
CA ALA A 184 -15.87 -5.03 -3.96
C ALA A 184 -17.37 -5.39 -4.00
N HIS A 185 -18.01 -5.31 -2.83
CA HIS A 185 -19.44 -5.51 -2.67
C HIS A 185 -20.22 -4.32 -3.25
N ASN A 186 -21.21 -4.59 -4.11
CA ASN A 186 -21.92 -3.55 -4.85
C ASN A 186 -22.56 -2.49 -3.93
N ASN A 187 -23.30 -2.89 -2.90
CA ASN A 187 -23.93 -1.92 -1.99
C ASN A 187 -22.91 -1.11 -1.16
N VAL A 188 -21.72 -1.66 -0.90
CA VAL A 188 -20.67 -0.93 -0.19
C VAL A 188 -20.07 0.12 -1.12
N PHE A 189 -19.81 -0.25 -2.38
CA PHE A 189 -19.37 0.67 -3.42
C PHE A 189 -20.36 1.82 -3.65
N GLU A 190 -21.65 1.51 -3.86
CA GLU A 190 -22.68 2.54 -4.11
C GLU A 190 -22.79 3.51 -2.93
N MET A 191 -22.78 2.99 -1.70
CA MET A 191 -22.81 3.83 -0.51
C MET A 191 -21.54 4.70 -0.38
N LEU A 192 -20.35 4.16 -0.67
CA LEU A 192 -19.11 4.97 -0.70
C LEU A 192 -19.17 6.10 -1.73
N ALA A 193 -19.63 5.80 -2.94
CA ALA A 193 -19.78 6.81 -4.00
C ALA A 193 -20.80 7.89 -3.61
N GLU A 194 -21.95 7.49 -3.06
CA GLU A 194 -22.98 8.42 -2.58
C GLU A 194 -22.44 9.31 -1.45
N VAL A 195 -21.70 8.75 -0.49
CA VAL A 195 -21.06 9.54 0.58
C VAL A 195 -20.06 10.53 -0.02
N ALA A 196 -19.22 10.11 -0.97
CA ALA A 196 -18.24 11.00 -1.59
C ALA A 196 -18.93 12.19 -2.28
N ASP A 197 -20.00 11.94 -3.03
CA ASP A 197 -20.79 12.98 -3.69
C ASP A 197 -21.44 13.94 -2.69
N LEU A 198 -22.03 13.42 -1.61
CA LEU A 198 -22.72 14.23 -0.61
C LEU A 198 -21.76 15.09 0.24
N GLU A 199 -20.57 14.60 0.51
CA GLU A 199 -19.53 15.36 1.24
C GLU A 199 -18.69 16.25 0.30
N GLY A 200 -18.92 16.19 -1.02
CA GLY A 200 -18.18 16.96 -2.02
C GLY A 200 -16.72 16.53 -2.17
N ILE A 201 -16.42 15.26 -1.86
CA ILE A 201 -15.08 14.68 -1.94
C ILE A 201 -14.82 14.26 -3.39
N PRO A 202 -13.77 14.82 -4.06
CA PRO A 202 -13.41 14.37 -5.39
C PRO A 202 -13.02 12.91 -5.35
N HIS A 203 -13.49 12.12 -6.30
CA HIS A 203 -13.15 10.71 -6.38
C HIS A 203 -13.20 10.22 -7.82
N THR A 204 -12.59 9.07 -8.05
CA THR A 204 -12.63 8.37 -9.34
C THR A 204 -12.99 6.91 -9.12
N ILE A 205 -13.34 6.21 -10.19
CA ILE A 205 -13.77 4.81 -10.10
C ILE A 205 -12.83 3.93 -10.90
N GLN A 206 -12.27 2.91 -10.25
CA GLN A 206 -11.47 1.87 -10.88
C GLN A 206 -12.32 0.63 -11.11
N ALA A 207 -12.31 0.10 -12.34
CA ALA A 207 -12.93 -1.18 -12.63
C ALA A 207 -11.97 -2.32 -12.29
N SER A 208 -12.39 -3.22 -11.42
CA SER A 208 -11.63 -4.40 -11.00
C SER A 208 -12.33 -5.67 -11.47
N PRO A 209 -12.15 -6.10 -12.74
CA PRO A 209 -12.86 -7.25 -13.31
C PRO A 209 -12.32 -8.61 -12.82
N ARG A 210 -11.21 -8.61 -12.09
CA ARG A 210 -10.51 -9.78 -11.54
C ARG A 210 -10.01 -9.44 -10.14
N ALA A 211 -9.25 -10.36 -9.54
CA ALA A 211 -8.51 -10.15 -8.29
C ALA A 211 -7.92 -8.73 -8.19
N THR A 212 -8.18 -8.08 -7.07
CA THR A 212 -7.69 -6.73 -6.77
C THR A 212 -6.20 -6.73 -6.46
N ARG A 213 -5.67 -7.88 -6.01
CA ARG A 213 -4.31 -8.06 -5.48
C ARG A 213 -4.04 -7.16 -4.27
N THR A 214 -5.06 -7.01 -3.45
CA THR A 214 -5.02 -6.31 -2.16
C THR A 214 -5.54 -7.25 -1.08
N ASP A 215 -5.50 -6.81 0.17
CA ASP A 215 -6.12 -7.51 1.30
C ASP A 215 -7.63 -7.78 1.11
N ALA A 216 -8.32 -7.04 0.23
CA ALA A 216 -9.72 -7.27 -0.11
C ALA A 216 -9.96 -8.68 -0.67
N ASP A 217 -9.01 -9.22 -1.45
CA ASP A 217 -9.14 -10.56 -2.02
C ASP A 217 -9.14 -11.67 -0.95
N GLY A 218 -8.51 -11.42 0.20
CA GLY A 218 -8.53 -12.32 1.35
C GLY A 218 -9.73 -12.11 2.27
N ILE A 219 -10.13 -10.85 2.47
CA ILE A 219 -11.20 -10.50 3.42
C ILE A 219 -12.57 -10.92 2.89
N HIS A 220 -12.92 -10.62 1.64
CA HIS A 220 -14.28 -10.84 1.15
C HIS A 220 -14.71 -12.32 1.15
N LEU A 221 -13.75 -13.26 1.08
CA LEU A 221 -13.99 -14.72 1.14
C LEU A 221 -13.99 -15.29 2.57
N THR A 222 -13.77 -14.44 3.57
CA THR A 222 -13.64 -14.89 4.96
C THR A 222 -15.01 -15.25 5.54
N ARG A 223 -15.08 -16.36 6.27
CA ARG A 223 -16.32 -16.89 6.89
C ARG A 223 -17.43 -17.13 5.87
N SER A 224 -18.59 -16.50 6.05
CA SER A 224 -19.75 -16.58 5.15
C SER A 224 -19.68 -15.54 4.02
N GLY A 225 -18.55 -14.88 3.86
CA GLY A 225 -18.40 -13.68 3.05
C GLY A 225 -18.51 -12.42 3.91
N VAL A 226 -17.61 -11.47 3.66
CA VAL A 226 -17.63 -10.16 4.32
C VAL A 226 -17.91 -9.10 3.24
N PRO A 227 -19.01 -8.33 3.33
CA PRO A 227 -19.22 -7.16 2.49
C PRO A 227 -17.99 -6.25 2.55
N THR A 228 -17.30 -6.09 1.42
CA THR A 228 -15.99 -5.44 1.37
C THR A 228 -16.03 -4.26 0.42
N GLY A 229 -15.53 -3.10 0.85
CA GLY A 229 -15.22 -1.95 -0.01
C GLY A 229 -13.71 -1.81 -0.16
N LEU A 230 -13.25 -1.36 -1.33
CA LEU A 230 -11.83 -1.05 -1.56
C LEU A 230 -11.71 0.41 -2.01
N ILE A 231 -10.95 1.17 -1.22
CA ILE A 231 -10.69 2.60 -1.41
C ILE A 231 -9.19 2.78 -1.57
N SER A 232 -8.76 3.16 -2.76
CA SER A 232 -7.35 3.28 -3.08
C SER A 232 -6.88 4.73 -3.15
N VAL A 233 -5.60 4.97 -2.86
CA VAL A 233 -4.93 6.27 -3.07
C VAL A 233 -4.08 6.21 -4.35
N PRO A 234 -4.20 7.18 -5.27
CA PRO A 234 -3.31 7.28 -6.43
C PRO A 234 -1.84 7.36 -6.01
N ASN A 235 -1.01 6.47 -6.55
CA ASN A 235 0.41 6.33 -6.25
C ASN A 235 1.23 6.29 -7.55
N ARG A 236 2.31 7.08 -7.59
CA ARG A 236 3.34 6.98 -8.63
C ARG A 236 4.48 6.10 -8.16
N TYR A 237 4.99 5.29 -9.08
CA TYR A 237 6.21 4.49 -8.91
C TYR A 237 6.09 3.43 -7.80
N MET A 238 4.88 2.86 -7.63
CA MET A 238 4.55 1.75 -6.74
C MET A 238 5.65 0.66 -6.76
N HIS A 239 5.96 0.12 -5.59
CA HIS A 239 7.03 -0.88 -5.36
C HIS A 239 8.46 -0.42 -5.75
N SER A 240 8.70 0.90 -5.83
CA SER A 240 10.04 1.46 -5.96
C SER A 240 10.58 1.99 -4.63
N PRO A 241 11.90 2.26 -4.52
CA PRO A 241 12.47 2.91 -3.34
C PRO A 241 11.87 4.28 -3.01
N ASN A 242 11.27 4.97 -3.99
CA ASN A 242 10.63 6.27 -3.81
C ASN A 242 9.33 6.33 -4.60
N GLU A 243 8.25 6.12 -3.89
CA GLU A 243 6.90 6.31 -4.40
C GLU A 243 6.46 7.75 -4.15
N VAL A 244 5.46 8.23 -4.90
CA VAL A 244 4.93 9.60 -4.75
C VAL A 244 3.41 9.59 -4.63
N VAL A 245 2.89 10.33 -3.64
CA VAL A 245 1.45 10.55 -3.40
C VAL A 245 1.19 12.02 -3.09
N ASN A 246 -0.08 12.42 -3.21
CA ASN A 246 -0.57 13.71 -2.76
C ASN A 246 -1.16 13.61 -1.35
N LEU A 247 -0.81 14.55 -0.46
CA LEU A 247 -1.33 14.61 0.91
C LEU A 247 -2.84 14.85 0.95
N ASP A 248 -3.39 15.65 0.03
CA ASP A 248 -4.83 15.92 -0.04
C ASP A 248 -5.61 14.64 -0.33
N ASP A 249 -5.09 13.74 -1.19
CA ASP A 249 -5.72 12.45 -1.48
C ASP A 249 -5.81 11.59 -0.20
N LEU A 250 -4.78 11.61 0.66
CA LEU A 250 -4.80 10.89 1.94
C LEU A 250 -5.90 11.43 2.87
N PHE A 251 -5.99 12.76 3.01
CA PHE A 251 -6.98 13.38 3.87
C PHE A 251 -8.41 13.22 3.36
N HIS A 252 -8.63 13.39 2.05
CA HIS A 252 -9.93 13.11 1.41
C HIS A 252 -10.35 11.66 1.60
N THR A 253 -9.40 10.71 1.50
CA THR A 253 -9.69 9.29 1.74
C THR A 253 -10.11 9.03 3.19
N ALA A 254 -9.40 9.62 4.17
CA ALA A 254 -9.75 9.49 5.58
C ALA A 254 -11.10 10.14 5.91
N GLN A 255 -11.40 11.29 5.32
CA GLN A 255 -12.69 11.97 5.44
C GLN A 255 -13.84 11.13 4.88
N LEU A 256 -13.63 10.51 3.71
CA LEU A 256 -14.62 9.63 3.10
C LEU A 256 -14.94 8.43 4.01
N ILE A 257 -13.92 7.79 4.56
CA ILE A 257 -14.10 6.65 5.49
C ILE A 257 -14.86 7.09 6.74
N ALA A 258 -14.49 8.23 7.34
CA ALA A 258 -15.19 8.76 8.50
C ALA A 258 -16.66 9.08 8.19
N ALA A 259 -16.93 9.73 7.06
CA ALA A 259 -18.29 10.06 6.63
C ALA A 259 -19.13 8.82 6.32
N PHE A 260 -18.53 7.79 5.73
CA PHE A 260 -19.18 6.50 5.50
C PHE A 260 -19.60 5.86 6.81
N ILE A 261 -18.68 5.78 7.79
CA ILE A 261 -18.94 5.19 9.11
C ILE A 261 -20.05 5.96 9.84
N ARG A 262 -20.06 7.31 9.77
CA ARG A 262 -21.11 8.15 10.38
C ARG A 262 -22.51 7.84 9.85
N ARG A 263 -22.64 7.31 8.63
CA ARG A 263 -23.92 7.01 7.99
C ARG A 263 -24.41 5.58 8.20
N LEU A 264 -23.55 4.70 8.73
CA LEU A 264 -23.95 3.33 9.06
C LEU A 264 -25.01 3.33 10.17
N ASN A 265 -26.02 2.52 9.98
CA ASN A 265 -27.11 2.32 10.93
C ASN A 265 -27.68 0.89 10.77
N PRO A 266 -28.51 0.40 11.72
CA PRO A 266 -29.02 -0.97 11.69
C PRO A 266 -29.92 -1.33 10.49
N GLU A 267 -30.39 -0.35 9.71
CA GLU A 267 -31.24 -0.58 8.54
C GLU A 267 -30.42 -0.81 7.26
N VAL A 268 -29.10 -0.57 7.29
CA VAL A 268 -28.23 -0.79 6.12
C VAL A 268 -28.06 -2.28 5.88
N ASP A 269 -28.55 -2.75 4.73
CA ASP A 269 -28.56 -4.16 4.34
C ASP A 269 -27.51 -4.44 3.24
N PHE A 270 -26.48 -5.18 3.61
CA PHE A 270 -25.43 -5.65 2.70
C PHE A 270 -25.68 -7.07 2.19
N THR A 271 -26.89 -7.60 2.29
CA THR A 271 -27.25 -8.84 1.61
C THR A 271 -27.18 -8.62 0.09
N PRO A 272 -26.41 -9.42 -0.67
CA PRO A 272 -26.36 -9.31 -2.12
C PRO A 272 -27.78 -9.46 -2.71
N ARG A 273 -28.16 -8.56 -3.62
CA ARG A 273 -29.47 -8.57 -4.32
C ARG A 273 -29.28 -8.86 -5.80
#